data_AF-A0A7S3SGB4-F1
#
_entry.id   AF-A0A7S3SGB4-F1
#
_cell.length_a   1.000
_cell.length_b   1.000
_cell.length_c   1.000
_cell.angle_alpha   90.00
_cell.angle_beta   90.00
_cell.angle_gamma   90.00
#
_symmetry.space_group_name_H-M   'P 1'
#
loop_
_entity.id
_entity.type
_entity.pdbx_description
1 polymer ?
#
loop_
_entity_poly.entity_id
_entity_poly.type
_entity_poly.pdbx_seq_one_letter_code
_entity_poly.pdbx_strand_id
1 'polypeptide(L)'
;MLTLQVAHATHAPVAATMDAALRAAVRLPPQFSSLILGSQSPSRRALLAAALGHGDAEQVECIVPDIDEKAIGDRASDPERLVLAVATAKADALVARLADEGRLSELGRRGAVLVCGDQVVTYNGAVREKPADADEARAYIADYGLAPCSTVGALVLHDAASGRRASGVHVAHIHFDPFPPAVVDALAADPVCRRCAGGLMVEHPACAPYLRQIDGGVDSVMGLSTRLLATLLGSLSDGAS
;
A
#
# COMPACT_ATOMS: atom_id res chain seq x y z
N MET A 1 35.34 -11.29 21.68
CA MET A 1 34.62 -10.06 21.30
C MET A 1 34.31 -10.18 19.81
N LEU A 2 33.12 -10.68 19.45
CA LEU A 2 32.65 -10.66 18.07
C LEU A 2 31.83 -9.39 17.87
N THR A 3 32.34 -8.50 17.04
CA THR A 3 31.72 -7.24 16.68
C THR A 3 30.53 -7.52 15.75
N LEU A 4 29.31 -7.38 16.27
CA LEU A 4 28.10 -7.38 15.45
C LEU A 4 28.11 -6.10 14.60
N GLN A 5 28.36 -6.24 13.30
CA GLN A 5 28.17 -5.15 12.36
C GLN A 5 26.66 -4.95 12.18
N VAL A 6 26.13 -3.86 12.74
CA VAL A 6 24.74 -3.43 12.54
C VAL A 6 24.64 -2.92 11.11
N ALA A 7 24.13 -3.77 10.20
CA ALA A 7 23.80 -3.34 8.85
C ALA A 7 22.55 -2.43 8.92
N HIS A 8 22.70 -1.18 8.47
CA HIS A 8 21.59 -0.26 8.31
C HIS A 8 20.59 -0.83 7.30
N ALA A 9 19.34 -1.01 7.74
CA ALA A 9 18.24 -1.44 6.89
C ALA A 9 17.84 -0.31 5.92
N THR A 10 18.35 -0.36 4.70
CA THR A 10 17.73 0.26 3.52
C THR A 10 17.53 -0.83 2.48
N HIS A 11 16.53 -1.67 2.68
CA HIS A 11 16.16 -2.66 1.68
C HIS A 11 15.21 -2.01 0.68
N ALA A 12 15.77 -1.65 -0.48
CA ALA A 12 14.98 -1.42 -1.69
C ALA A 12 14.15 -2.69 -1.99
N PRO A 13 12.94 -2.55 -2.56
CA PRO A 13 12.12 -3.71 -2.90
C PRO A 13 12.88 -4.67 -3.83
N VAL A 14 12.71 -5.98 -3.62
CA VAL A 14 13.39 -7.04 -4.38
C VAL A 14 13.17 -6.83 -5.88
N ALA A 15 14.20 -7.10 -6.70
CA ALA A 15 14.23 -6.82 -8.15
C ALA A 15 12.94 -7.19 -8.93
N ALA A 16 12.23 -8.25 -8.52
CA ALA A 16 10.95 -8.65 -9.12
C ALA A 16 9.81 -7.62 -8.96
N THR A 17 9.81 -6.86 -7.85
CA THR A 17 8.86 -5.78 -7.57
C THR A 17 9.04 -4.60 -8.52
N MET A 18 10.29 -4.18 -8.74
CA MET A 18 10.57 -3.08 -9.68
C MET A 18 10.25 -3.49 -11.11
N ASP A 19 10.54 -4.73 -11.49
CA ASP A 19 10.29 -5.24 -12.83
C ASP A 19 8.78 -5.28 -13.18
N ALA A 20 7.92 -5.63 -12.24
CA ALA A 20 6.47 -5.60 -12.43
C ALA A 20 5.92 -4.15 -12.45
N ALA A 21 6.43 -3.28 -11.57
CA ALA A 21 6.05 -1.86 -11.53
C ALA A 21 6.51 -1.09 -12.79
N LEU A 22 7.71 -1.39 -13.31
CA LEU A 22 8.25 -0.85 -14.56
C LEU A 22 7.46 -1.32 -15.80
N ARG A 23 6.91 -2.54 -15.77
CA ARG A 23 6.01 -3.06 -16.83
C ARG A 23 4.61 -2.44 -16.78
N ALA A 24 4.23 -1.82 -15.66
CA ALA A 24 2.92 -1.23 -15.42
C ALA A 24 2.99 0.31 -15.38
N ALA A 25 3.77 0.94 -16.26
CA ALA A 25 3.80 2.39 -16.39
C ALA A 25 2.38 2.93 -16.61
N VAL A 26 1.83 3.55 -15.57
CA VAL A 26 0.55 4.25 -15.58
C VAL A 26 0.77 5.51 -16.40
N ARG A 27 0.14 5.55 -17.57
CA ARG A 27 0.06 6.77 -18.36
C ARG A 27 -0.95 7.68 -17.70
N LEU A 28 -0.49 8.81 -17.19
CA LEU A 28 -1.39 9.86 -16.75
C LEU A 28 -2.21 10.34 -17.94
N PRO A 29 -3.55 10.39 -17.79
CA PRO A 29 -4.38 11.13 -18.72
C PRO A 29 -3.89 12.57 -18.91
N PRO A 30 -4.00 13.16 -20.12
CA PRO A 30 -3.33 14.40 -20.50
C PRO A 30 -3.72 15.63 -19.67
N GLN A 31 -4.87 15.61 -19.00
CA GLN A 31 -5.30 16.67 -18.08
C GLN A 31 -4.59 16.64 -16.73
N PHE A 32 -3.99 15.51 -16.36
CA PHE A 32 -3.31 15.34 -15.08
C PHE A 32 -1.80 15.47 -15.28
N SER A 33 -1.16 16.33 -14.49
CA SER A 33 0.29 16.58 -14.59
C SER A 33 1.08 16.03 -13.41
N SER A 34 0.43 15.66 -12.30
CA SER A 34 1.12 15.04 -11.16
C SER A 34 0.18 14.21 -10.28
N LEU A 35 0.75 13.27 -9.53
CA LEU A 35 0.06 12.54 -8.46
C LEU A 35 0.69 12.91 -7.11
N ILE A 36 -0.15 13.12 -6.09
CA ILE A 36 0.26 13.41 -4.72
C ILE A 36 -0.14 12.25 -3.83
N LEU A 37 0.81 11.65 -3.13
CA LEU A 37 0.57 10.49 -2.28
C LEU A 37 0.13 10.90 -0.87
N GLY A 38 -1.07 10.48 -0.49
CA GLY A 38 -1.67 10.66 0.84
C GLY A 38 -1.20 9.65 1.89
N SER A 39 0.07 9.23 1.89
CA SER A 39 0.54 8.08 2.68
C SER A 39 2.03 8.17 3.04
N GLN A 40 2.42 7.64 4.21
CA GLN A 40 3.82 7.47 4.62
C GLN A 40 4.46 6.16 4.14
N SER A 41 3.67 5.23 3.57
CA SER A 41 4.17 3.92 3.17
C SER A 41 5.29 4.04 2.12
N PRO A 42 6.53 3.58 2.42
CA PRO A 42 7.63 3.57 1.47
C PRO A 42 7.30 2.74 0.23
N SER A 43 6.63 1.60 0.41
CA SER A 43 6.22 0.71 -0.68
C SER A 43 5.24 1.39 -1.64
N ARG A 44 4.24 2.11 -1.11
CA ARG A 44 3.31 2.88 -1.97
C ARG A 44 4.01 4.00 -2.74
N ARG A 45 4.97 4.69 -2.12
CA ARG A 45 5.75 5.75 -2.78
C ARG A 45 6.60 5.18 -3.91
N ALA A 46 7.30 4.07 -3.66
CA ALA A 46 8.10 3.38 -4.68
C ALA A 46 7.26 2.89 -5.85
N LEU A 47 6.09 2.28 -5.57
CA LEU A 47 5.16 1.83 -6.60
C LEU A 47 4.61 2.99 -7.43
N LEU A 48 4.22 4.09 -6.79
CA LEU A 48 3.69 5.27 -7.49
C LEU A 48 4.76 5.91 -8.39
N ALA A 49 6.00 6.01 -7.91
CA ALA A 49 7.11 6.55 -8.70
C ALA A 49 7.39 5.69 -9.93
N ALA A 50 7.51 4.37 -9.73
CA ALA A 50 7.71 3.42 -10.82
C ALA A 50 6.54 3.45 -11.83
N ALA A 51 5.30 3.53 -11.33
CA ALA A 51 4.11 3.65 -12.17
C ALA A 51 4.14 4.92 -13.04
N LEU A 52 4.68 6.03 -12.54
CA LEU A 52 4.83 7.26 -13.32
C LEU A 52 6.02 7.25 -14.28
N GLY A 53 6.82 6.18 -14.31
CA GLY A 53 8.07 6.13 -15.07
C GLY A 53 9.17 7.02 -14.48
N HIS A 54 8.97 7.52 -13.26
CA HIS A 54 9.99 8.21 -12.50
C HIS A 54 10.84 7.16 -11.80
N GLY A 55 12.09 7.00 -12.24
CA GLY A 55 13.04 6.06 -11.61
C GLY A 55 13.44 6.44 -10.18
N ASP A 56 12.93 7.57 -9.65
CA ASP A 56 13.26 8.10 -8.34
C ASP A 56 12.00 8.39 -7.52
N ALA A 57 11.83 7.66 -6.42
CA ALA A 57 10.73 7.82 -5.48
C ALA A 57 10.70 9.20 -4.83
N GLU A 58 11.83 9.91 -4.79
CA GLU A 58 11.92 11.25 -4.23
C GLU A 58 11.08 12.29 -4.99
N GLN A 59 10.73 12.00 -6.24
CA GLN A 59 9.92 12.88 -7.08
C GLN A 59 8.42 12.80 -6.79
N VAL A 60 7.97 11.80 -6.01
CA VAL A 60 6.58 11.70 -5.57
C VAL A 60 6.38 12.57 -4.33
N GLU A 61 5.63 13.67 -4.51
CA GLU A 61 5.19 14.52 -3.41
C GLU A 61 4.27 13.71 -2.48
N CYS A 62 4.62 13.64 -1.20
CA CYS A 62 3.87 12.92 -0.18
C CYS A 62 3.33 13.91 0.85
N ILE A 63 2.03 13.87 1.10
CA ILE A 63 1.37 14.70 2.11
C ILE A 63 0.53 13.79 2.98
N VAL A 64 0.88 13.69 4.26
CA VAL A 64 0.24 12.73 5.16
C VAL A 64 -0.98 13.38 5.82
N PRO A 65 -2.18 12.80 5.68
CA PRO A 65 -3.32 13.18 6.50
C PRO A 65 -3.08 12.76 7.96
N ASP A 66 -3.41 13.65 8.88
CA ASP A 66 -3.36 13.40 10.33
C ASP A 66 -4.75 12.92 10.76
N ILE A 67 -4.96 11.61 10.83
CA ILE A 67 -6.23 11.00 11.24
C ILE A 67 -6.02 9.81 12.19
N ASP A 68 -6.97 9.61 13.10
CA ASP A 68 -7.04 8.38 13.88
C ASP A 68 -7.75 7.27 13.10
N GLU A 69 -6.96 6.49 12.35
CA GLU A 69 -7.48 5.38 11.53
C GLU A 69 -8.24 4.33 12.36
N LYS A 70 -7.85 4.14 13.63
CA LYS A 70 -8.45 3.11 14.50
C LYS A 70 -9.88 3.46 14.92
N ALA A 71 -10.24 4.74 14.88
CA ALA A 71 -11.59 5.19 15.16
C ALA A 71 -12.58 4.98 13.99
N ILE A 72 -12.11 4.50 12.83
CA ILE A 72 -12.88 4.50 11.57
C ILE A 72 -13.20 3.08 11.12
N GLY A 73 -14.47 2.69 11.14
CA GLY A 73 -14.94 1.40 10.62
C GLY A 73 -14.75 0.23 11.59
N ASP A 74 -15.44 -0.87 11.30
CA ASP A 74 -15.45 -2.07 12.14
C ASP A 74 -14.50 -3.16 11.59
N ARG A 75 -13.52 -3.56 12.40
CA ARG A 75 -12.53 -4.60 12.03
C ARG A 75 -13.10 -6.01 12.06
N ALA A 76 -14.25 -6.21 12.71
CA ALA A 76 -14.98 -7.47 12.69
C ALA A 76 -15.94 -7.58 11.49
N SER A 77 -16.10 -6.50 10.72
CA SER A 77 -16.97 -6.44 9.56
C SER A 77 -16.23 -6.74 8.26
N ASP A 78 -16.86 -6.42 7.13
CA ASP A 78 -16.32 -6.60 5.78
C ASP A 78 -15.00 -5.80 5.60
N PRO A 79 -13.86 -6.47 5.33
CA PRO A 79 -12.57 -5.80 5.19
C PRO A 79 -12.54 -4.82 4.01
N GLU A 80 -13.31 -5.05 2.94
CA GLU A 80 -13.37 -4.14 1.79
C GLU A 80 -14.00 -2.80 2.19
N ARG A 81 -15.09 -2.85 2.96
CA ARG A 81 -15.75 -1.65 3.51
C ARG A 81 -14.85 -0.91 4.48
N LEU A 82 -14.12 -1.63 5.31
CA LEU A 82 -13.17 -1.04 6.26
C LEU A 82 -12.11 -0.22 5.53
N VAL A 83 -11.38 -0.83 4.60
CA VAL A 83 -10.27 -0.14 3.93
C VAL A 83 -10.75 1.01 3.05
N LEU A 84 -11.92 0.88 2.43
CA LEU A 84 -12.52 1.96 1.66
C LEU A 84 -12.91 3.15 2.55
N ALA A 85 -13.49 2.89 3.74
CA ALA A 85 -13.84 3.93 4.69
C ALA A 85 -12.61 4.68 5.21
N VAL A 86 -11.55 3.95 5.59
CA VAL A 86 -10.29 4.55 6.04
C VAL A 86 -9.61 5.35 4.92
N ALA A 87 -9.52 4.79 3.71
CA ALA A 87 -8.93 5.51 2.57
C ALA A 87 -9.73 6.77 2.20
N THR A 88 -11.06 6.74 2.32
CA THR A 88 -11.93 7.90 2.09
C THR A 88 -11.70 8.98 3.13
N ALA A 89 -11.64 8.62 4.41
CA ALA A 89 -11.36 9.56 5.48
C ALA A 89 -9.96 10.20 5.35
N LYS A 90 -8.95 9.44 4.90
CA LYS A 90 -7.62 9.97 4.55
C LYS A 90 -7.72 11.04 3.46
N ALA A 91 -8.47 10.76 2.40
CA ALA A 91 -8.67 11.71 1.31
C ALA A 91 -9.43 12.96 1.78
N ASP A 92 -10.46 12.80 2.60
CA ASP A 92 -11.25 13.93 3.14
C ASP A 92 -10.41 14.85 4.01
N ALA A 93 -9.65 14.27 4.96
CA ALA A 93 -8.75 15.03 5.82
C ALA A 93 -7.66 15.74 5.02
N LEU A 94 -7.09 15.07 4.01
CA LEU A 94 -6.07 15.68 3.16
C LEU A 94 -6.64 16.84 2.33
N VAL A 95 -7.83 16.68 1.74
CA VAL A 95 -8.50 17.72 0.96
C VAL A 95 -8.84 18.92 1.85
N ALA A 96 -9.44 18.69 3.02
CA ALA A 96 -9.79 19.74 3.97
C ALA A 96 -8.55 20.55 4.38
N ARG A 97 -7.48 19.85 4.77
CA ARG A 97 -6.21 20.49 5.13
C ARG A 97 -5.63 21.32 3.99
N LEU A 98 -5.59 20.77 2.77
CA LEU A 98 -5.04 21.50 1.61
C LEU A 98 -5.90 22.69 1.20
N ALA A 99 -7.22 22.63 1.43
CA ALA A 99 -8.12 23.75 1.21
C ALA A 99 -7.86 24.86 2.25
N ASP A 100 -7.75 24.51 3.53
CA ASP A 100 -7.44 25.46 4.61
C ASP A 100 -6.06 26.13 4.43
N GLU A 101 -5.08 25.38 3.94
CA GLU A 101 -3.75 25.89 3.57
C GLU A 101 -3.76 26.72 2.27
N GLY A 102 -4.88 26.82 1.56
CA GLY A 102 -4.99 27.51 0.26
C GLY A 102 -4.26 26.83 -0.90
N ARG A 103 -3.73 25.62 -0.68
CA ARG A 103 -2.91 24.86 -1.65
C ARG A 103 -3.75 24.06 -2.63
N LEU A 104 -4.97 23.66 -2.26
CA LEU A 104 -5.82 22.82 -3.11
C LEU A 104 -6.08 23.46 -4.48
N SER A 105 -6.35 24.77 -4.52
CA SER A 105 -6.56 25.50 -5.79
C SER A 105 -5.30 25.60 -6.64
N GLU A 106 -4.11 25.70 -6.03
CA GLU A 106 -2.84 25.68 -6.76
C GLU A 106 -2.58 24.31 -7.38
N LEU A 107 -2.82 23.25 -6.60
CA LEU A 107 -2.73 21.87 -7.06
C LEU A 107 -3.72 21.58 -8.19
N GLY A 108 -4.95 22.11 -8.11
CA GLY A 108 -5.93 22.03 -9.18
C GLY A 108 -5.45 22.70 -10.48
N ARG A 109 -4.87 23.91 -10.40
CA ARG A 109 -4.29 24.58 -11.60
C ARG A 109 -3.13 23.81 -12.23
N ARG A 110 -2.42 23.01 -11.43
CA ARG A 110 -1.34 22.12 -11.88
C ARG A 110 -1.86 20.76 -12.38
N GLY A 111 -3.17 20.50 -12.37
CA GLY A 111 -3.74 19.21 -12.75
C GLY A 111 -3.28 18.08 -11.83
N ALA A 112 -3.19 18.34 -10.53
CA ALA A 112 -2.78 17.32 -9.56
C ALA A 112 -3.95 16.41 -9.14
N VAL A 113 -3.66 15.11 -8.98
CA VAL A 113 -4.59 14.14 -8.38
C VAL A 113 -4.02 13.65 -7.05
N LEU A 114 -4.81 13.75 -5.99
CA LEU A 114 -4.48 13.19 -4.69
C LEU A 114 -4.78 11.70 -4.68
N VAL A 115 -3.87 10.88 -4.16
CA VAL A 115 -3.98 9.41 -4.11
C VAL A 115 -3.88 8.97 -2.66
N CYS A 116 -5.00 8.59 -2.06
CA CYS A 116 -5.04 8.02 -0.70
C CYS A 116 -5.34 6.53 -0.78
N GLY A 117 -4.82 5.77 0.18
CA GLY A 117 -5.09 4.34 0.23
C GLY A 117 -4.96 3.76 1.62
N ASP A 118 -5.61 2.62 1.80
CA ASP A 118 -5.56 1.83 3.00
C ASP A 118 -5.46 0.35 2.66
N GLN A 119 -4.90 -0.46 3.57
CA GLN A 119 -4.78 -1.90 3.37
C GLN A 119 -4.68 -2.64 4.68
N VAL A 120 -5.35 -3.79 4.74
CA VAL A 120 -5.23 -4.78 5.80
C VAL A 120 -4.79 -6.13 5.25
N VAL A 121 -4.30 -7.00 6.13
CA VAL A 121 -4.15 -8.44 5.85
C VAL A 121 -5.35 -9.17 6.42
N THR A 122 -5.81 -10.21 5.73
CA THR A 122 -6.84 -11.12 6.20
C THR A 122 -6.33 -12.55 6.17
N TYR A 123 -6.79 -13.35 7.12
CA TYR A 123 -6.51 -14.78 7.19
C TYR A 123 -7.71 -15.49 7.82
N ASN A 124 -8.24 -16.51 7.15
CA ASN A 124 -9.45 -17.24 7.57
C ASN A 124 -10.62 -16.31 7.96
N GLY A 125 -10.84 -15.25 7.18
CA GLY A 125 -11.94 -14.29 7.38
C GLY A 125 -11.71 -13.24 8.47
N ALA A 126 -10.58 -13.27 9.18
CA ALA A 126 -10.24 -12.28 10.19
C ALA A 126 -9.22 -11.26 9.68
N VAL A 127 -9.43 -9.99 10.02
CA VAL A 127 -8.47 -8.91 9.79
C VAL A 127 -7.28 -9.06 10.75
N ARG A 128 -6.07 -8.91 10.22
CA ARG A 128 -4.81 -8.85 10.96
C ARG A 128 -4.20 -7.47 10.83
N GLU A 129 -4.12 -6.77 11.95
CA GLU A 129 -3.41 -5.49 12.04
C GLU A 129 -1.89 -5.72 12.14
N LYS A 130 -1.14 -4.65 12.41
CA LYS A 130 0.28 -4.78 12.74
C LYS A 130 0.40 -5.57 14.05
N PRO A 131 1.27 -6.59 14.12
CA PRO A 131 1.41 -7.37 15.33
C PRO A 131 1.87 -6.48 16.49
N ALA A 132 1.27 -6.67 17.66
CA ALA A 132 1.59 -5.93 18.88
C ALA A 132 2.98 -6.26 19.41
N ASP A 133 3.43 -7.50 19.19
CA ASP A 133 4.72 -8.01 19.63
C ASP A 133 5.26 -9.10 18.70
N ALA A 134 6.43 -9.67 19.05
CA ALA A 134 7.07 -10.71 18.27
C ALA A 134 6.33 -12.06 18.35
N ASP A 135 5.56 -12.32 19.41
CA ASP A 135 4.84 -13.58 19.58
C ASP A 135 3.61 -13.61 18.67
N GLU A 136 2.88 -12.50 18.59
CA GLU A 136 1.79 -12.33 17.62
C GLU A 136 2.32 -12.37 16.18
N ALA A 137 3.46 -11.70 15.90
CA ALA A 137 4.07 -11.77 14.58
C ALA A 137 4.42 -13.22 14.19
N ARG A 138 4.99 -14.00 15.12
CA ARG A 138 5.31 -15.42 14.91
C ARG A 138 4.05 -16.23 14.60
N ALA A 139 2.99 -16.05 15.37
CA ALA A 139 1.72 -16.72 15.13
C ALA A 139 1.17 -16.39 13.74
N TYR A 140 1.17 -15.11 13.36
CA TYR A 140 0.70 -14.68 12.05
C TYR A 140 1.50 -15.31 10.90
N ILE A 141 2.82 -15.28 10.98
CA ILE A 141 3.72 -15.78 9.93
C ILE A 141 3.63 -17.30 9.80
N ALA A 142 3.55 -18.02 10.92
CA ALA A 142 3.38 -19.48 10.90
C ALA A 142 2.07 -19.90 10.21
N ASP A 143 0.98 -19.19 10.49
CA ASP A 143 -0.33 -19.44 9.90
C ASP A 143 -0.35 -19.32 8.37
N TYR A 144 0.44 -18.40 7.80
CA TYR A 144 0.51 -18.21 6.34
C TYR A 144 1.08 -19.41 5.59
N GLY A 145 1.82 -20.29 6.28
CA GLY A 145 2.27 -21.57 5.74
C GLY A 145 1.22 -22.68 5.79
N LEU A 146 0.09 -22.47 6.47
CA LEU A 146 -0.98 -23.47 6.63
C LEU A 146 -2.16 -23.21 5.68
N ALA A 147 -2.48 -21.94 5.45
CA ALA A 147 -3.49 -21.51 4.50
C ALA A 147 -3.12 -20.16 3.88
N PRO A 148 -3.67 -19.82 2.70
CA PRO A 148 -3.40 -18.54 2.07
C PRO A 148 -3.89 -17.37 2.93
N CYS A 149 -3.07 -16.32 2.99
CA CYS A 149 -3.54 -15.02 3.46
C CYS A 149 -3.91 -14.12 2.29
N SER A 150 -4.54 -12.99 2.58
CA SER A 150 -4.90 -12.03 1.55
C SER A 150 -4.65 -10.60 1.99
N THR A 151 -4.21 -9.74 1.10
CA THR A 151 -4.29 -8.30 1.30
C THR A 151 -5.59 -7.80 0.72
N VAL A 152 -6.29 -6.94 1.47
CA VAL A 152 -7.46 -6.20 1.00
C VAL A 152 -7.11 -4.73 1.13
N GLY A 153 -7.08 -4.02 0.01
CA GLY A 153 -6.72 -2.61 -0.04
C GLY A 153 -7.72 -1.78 -0.82
N ALA A 154 -7.71 -0.47 -0.58
CA ALA A 154 -8.50 0.49 -1.32
C ALA A 154 -7.65 1.67 -1.76
N LEU A 155 -8.04 2.25 -2.90
CA LEU A 155 -7.54 3.53 -3.40
C LEU A 155 -8.70 4.52 -3.53
N VAL A 156 -8.46 5.75 -3.12
CA VAL A 156 -9.34 6.90 -3.32
C VAL A 156 -8.53 7.99 -4.01
N LEU A 157 -8.94 8.33 -5.22
CA LEU A 157 -8.39 9.41 -6.01
C LEU A 157 -9.28 10.65 -5.93
N HIS A 158 -8.66 11.82 -5.82
CA HIS A 158 -9.35 13.10 -5.85
C HIS A 158 -8.66 14.04 -6.84
N ASP A 159 -9.39 14.46 -7.87
CA ASP A 159 -8.95 15.50 -8.80
C ASP A 159 -9.05 16.86 -8.11
N ALA A 160 -7.91 17.51 -7.85
CA ALA A 160 -7.85 18.79 -7.16
C ALA A 160 -8.47 19.95 -7.96
N ALA A 161 -8.63 19.80 -9.29
CA ALA A 161 -9.21 20.83 -10.14
C ALA A 161 -10.75 20.77 -10.14
N SER A 162 -11.31 19.60 -10.40
CA SER A 162 -12.76 19.43 -10.54
C SER A 162 -13.46 19.02 -9.23
N GLY A 163 -12.71 18.56 -8.23
CA GLY A 163 -13.24 17.96 -7.01
C GLY A 163 -13.78 16.55 -7.20
N ARG A 164 -13.74 15.99 -8.41
CA ARG A 164 -14.25 14.64 -8.70
C ARG A 164 -13.43 13.58 -7.99
N ARG A 165 -14.10 12.47 -7.66
CA ARG A 165 -13.51 11.33 -6.97
C ARG A 165 -13.76 10.03 -7.70
N ALA A 166 -12.79 9.15 -7.62
CA ALA A 166 -12.89 7.76 -8.04
C ALA A 166 -12.28 6.89 -6.94
N SER A 167 -12.91 5.76 -6.66
CA SER A 167 -12.41 4.83 -5.65
C SER A 167 -12.67 3.40 -6.03
N GLY A 168 -11.89 2.49 -5.46
CA GLY A 168 -12.08 1.06 -5.65
C GLY A 168 -11.24 0.24 -4.68
N VAL A 169 -11.53 -1.05 -4.67
CA VAL A 169 -10.85 -2.04 -3.84
C VAL A 169 -10.00 -2.96 -4.71
N HIS A 170 -8.92 -3.47 -4.14
CA HIS A 170 -8.08 -4.49 -4.73
C HIS A 170 -7.80 -5.58 -3.69
N VAL A 171 -7.74 -6.82 -4.14
CA VAL A 171 -7.44 -7.97 -3.31
C VAL A 171 -6.28 -8.73 -3.95
N ALA A 172 -5.35 -9.20 -3.13
CA ALA A 172 -4.38 -10.19 -3.55
C ALA A 172 -4.37 -11.38 -2.59
N HIS A 173 -4.28 -12.59 -3.13
CA HIS A 173 -4.15 -13.83 -2.37
C HIS A 173 -2.70 -14.31 -2.45
N ILE A 174 -2.12 -14.64 -1.29
CA ILE A 174 -0.72 -15.04 -1.18
C ILE A 174 -0.66 -16.48 -0.68
N HIS A 175 0.01 -17.32 -1.48
CA HIS A 175 0.18 -18.73 -1.19
C HIS A 175 1.63 -19.00 -0.84
N PHE A 176 1.88 -19.48 0.37
CA PHE A 176 3.20 -19.93 0.82
C PHE A 176 3.22 -21.45 1.03
N ASP A 177 4.38 -22.04 0.82
CA ASP A 177 4.73 -23.32 1.46
C ASP A 177 4.95 -23.10 2.97
N PRO A 178 4.81 -24.14 3.82
CA PRO A 178 5.12 -24.04 5.24
C PRO A 178 6.53 -23.51 5.52
N PHE A 179 6.62 -22.49 6.38
CA PHE A 179 7.90 -21.94 6.83
C PHE A 179 8.54 -22.83 7.91
N PRO A 180 9.87 -23.09 7.85
CA PRO A 180 10.59 -23.67 8.96
C PRO A 180 10.53 -22.75 10.20
N PRO A 181 10.50 -23.30 11.43
CA PRO A 181 10.40 -22.50 12.65
C PRO A 181 11.44 -21.38 12.75
N ALA A 182 12.69 -21.65 12.35
CA ALA A 182 13.77 -20.66 12.37
C ALA A 182 13.52 -19.46 11.43
N VAL A 183 12.83 -19.68 10.30
CA VAL A 183 12.45 -18.61 9.37
C VAL A 183 11.32 -17.76 9.95
N VAL A 184 10.33 -18.41 10.58
CA VAL A 184 9.25 -17.71 11.30
C VAL A 184 9.83 -16.81 12.39
N ASP A 185 10.75 -17.34 13.21
CA ASP A 185 11.42 -16.58 14.26
C ASP A 185 12.20 -15.38 13.72
N ALA A 186 12.95 -15.57 12.63
CA ALA A 186 13.71 -14.50 12.00
C ALA A 186 12.81 -13.37 11.48
N LEU A 187 11.73 -13.73 10.78
CA LEU A 187 10.75 -12.77 10.26
C LEU A 187 10.01 -12.04 11.39
N ALA A 188 9.60 -12.74 12.45
CA ALA A 188 8.94 -12.13 13.61
C ALA A 188 9.86 -11.19 14.41
N ALA A 189 11.16 -11.49 14.44
CA ALA A 189 12.17 -10.64 15.07
C ALA A 189 12.49 -9.37 14.24
N ASP A 190 12.21 -9.35 12.94
CA ASP A 190 12.47 -8.20 12.07
C ASP A 190 11.54 -7.01 12.41
N PRO A 191 12.09 -5.85 12.84
CA PRO A 191 11.32 -4.65 13.11
C PRO A 191 10.54 -4.09 11.91
N VAL A 192 11.00 -4.36 10.67
CA VAL A 192 10.29 -3.96 9.45
C VAL A 192 9.04 -4.81 9.30
N CYS A 193 9.14 -6.14 9.40
CA CYS A 193 7.99 -7.04 9.34
C CYS A 193 6.96 -6.69 10.41
N ARG A 194 7.36 -6.40 11.65
CA ARG A 194 6.43 -5.99 12.73
C ARG A 194 5.69 -4.68 12.48
N ARG A 195 6.15 -3.85 11.54
CA ARG A 195 5.47 -2.61 11.12
C ARG A 195 4.53 -2.82 9.93
N CYS A 196 4.53 -4.01 9.33
CA CYS A 196 3.61 -4.38 8.26
C CYS A 196 2.31 -4.96 8.83
N ALA A 197 1.18 -4.70 8.16
CA ALA A 197 -0.09 -5.34 8.50
C ALA A 197 0.08 -6.87 8.41
N GLY A 198 -0.43 -7.58 9.41
CA GLY A 198 -0.29 -9.03 9.54
C GLY A 198 1.15 -9.54 9.66
N GLY A 199 2.15 -8.69 9.88
CA GLY A 199 3.56 -9.10 9.83
C GLY A 199 4.00 -9.56 8.43
N LEU A 200 3.21 -9.29 7.39
CA LEU A 200 3.40 -9.81 6.04
C LEU A 200 4.34 -8.89 5.24
N MET A 201 5.47 -9.42 4.78
CA MET A 201 6.42 -8.73 3.92
C MET A 201 6.92 -9.69 2.84
N VAL A 202 6.20 -9.78 1.72
CA VAL A 202 6.51 -10.73 0.62
C VAL A 202 7.85 -10.41 -0.06
N GLU A 203 8.29 -9.16 0.04
CA GLU A 203 9.57 -8.66 -0.45
C GLU A 203 10.74 -8.99 0.51
N HIS A 204 10.48 -9.54 1.70
CA HIS A 204 11.56 -9.96 2.57
C HIS A 204 12.28 -11.17 1.95
N PRO A 205 13.62 -11.19 1.80
CA PRO A 205 14.34 -12.28 1.13
C PRO A 205 14.07 -13.67 1.72
N ALA A 206 13.82 -13.75 3.03
CA ALA A 206 13.48 -15.01 3.70
C ALA A 206 12.09 -15.57 3.30
N CYS A 207 11.20 -14.76 2.72
CA CYS A 207 9.91 -15.22 2.21
C CYS A 207 10.04 -15.87 0.82
N ALA A 208 11.02 -15.43 0.01
CA ALA A 208 11.13 -15.82 -1.40
C ALA A 208 11.20 -17.33 -1.66
N PRO A 209 11.91 -18.17 -0.87
CA PRO A 209 11.95 -19.61 -1.10
C PRO A 209 10.61 -20.33 -0.89
N TYR A 210 9.69 -19.70 -0.16
CA TYR A 210 8.41 -20.30 0.25
C TYR A 210 7.23 -19.71 -0.52
N LEU A 211 7.41 -18.59 -1.21
CA LEU A 211 6.36 -17.95 -1.98
C LEU A 211 6.03 -18.78 -3.22
N ARG A 212 4.82 -19.37 -3.26
CA ARG A 212 4.34 -20.20 -4.37
C ARG A 212 3.68 -19.39 -5.45
N GLN A 213 2.77 -18.51 -5.04
CA GLN A 213 1.89 -17.80 -5.96
C GLN A 213 1.34 -16.55 -5.30
N ILE A 214 1.17 -15.51 -6.11
CA ILE A 214 0.40 -14.32 -5.75
C ILE A 214 -0.64 -14.12 -6.84
N ASP A 215 -1.91 -14.22 -6.46
CA ASP A 215 -3.04 -13.83 -7.31
C ASP A 215 -3.42 -12.39 -7.00
N GLY A 216 -3.58 -11.55 -8.03
CA GLY A 216 -3.92 -10.12 -7.87
C GLY A 216 -2.75 -9.14 -7.97
N GLY A 217 -1.50 -9.64 -7.97
CA GLY A 217 -0.29 -8.84 -8.24
C GLY A 217 0.51 -8.45 -7.01
N VAL A 218 1.84 -8.40 -7.15
CA VAL A 218 2.78 -8.05 -6.06
C VAL A 218 2.58 -6.60 -5.59
N ASP A 219 2.27 -5.69 -6.53
CA ASP A 219 1.95 -4.29 -6.26
C ASP A 219 0.72 -4.13 -5.36
N SER A 220 -0.31 -4.96 -5.60
CA SER A 220 -1.49 -5.09 -4.74
C SER A 220 -1.11 -5.54 -3.33
N VAL A 221 -0.23 -6.55 -3.17
CA VAL A 221 0.26 -6.99 -1.85
C VAL A 221 1.01 -5.87 -1.13
N MET A 222 1.80 -5.10 -1.86
CA MET A 222 2.63 -4.01 -1.34
C MET A 222 1.86 -2.71 -1.02
N GLY A 223 0.54 -2.69 -1.21
CA GLY A 223 -0.30 -1.57 -0.77
C GLY A 223 -0.81 -0.65 -1.85
N LEU A 224 -0.50 -0.86 -3.13
CA LEU A 224 -0.98 -0.03 -4.23
C LEU A 224 -1.09 -0.85 -5.52
N SER A 225 -2.31 -1.21 -5.91
CA SER A 225 -2.55 -1.83 -7.22
C SER A 225 -2.43 -0.79 -8.33
N THR A 226 -1.39 -0.92 -9.17
CA THR A 226 -1.12 -0.08 -10.33
C THR A 226 -2.21 -0.22 -11.39
N ARG A 227 -2.77 -1.43 -11.54
CA ARG A 227 -3.94 -1.68 -12.40
C ARG A 227 -5.16 -0.90 -11.94
N LEU A 228 -5.50 -0.97 -10.65
CA LEU A 228 -6.62 -0.21 -10.10
C LEU A 228 -6.37 1.29 -10.26
N LEU A 229 -5.16 1.77 -9.96
CA LEU A 229 -4.77 3.16 -10.12
C LEU A 229 -5.03 3.65 -11.56
N ALA A 230 -4.60 2.89 -12.58
CA ALA A 230 -4.84 3.23 -13.98
C ALA A 230 -6.34 3.29 -14.33
N THR A 231 -7.14 2.34 -13.85
CA THR A 231 -8.59 2.33 -14.05
C THR A 231 -9.25 3.57 -13.42
N LEU A 232 -8.88 3.91 -12.19
CA LEU A 232 -9.46 5.06 -11.49
C LEU A 232 -9.06 6.39 -12.15
N LEU A 233 -7.82 6.53 -12.62
CA LEU A 233 -7.39 7.70 -13.39
C LEU A 233 -8.19 7.85 -14.68
N GLY A 234 -8.42 6.78 -15.43
CA GLY A 234 -9.27 6.80 -16.63
C GLY A 234 -10.70 7.25 -16.31
N SER A 235 -11.29 6.75 -15.23
CA SER A 235 -12.65 7.15 -14.81
C SER A 235 -12.75 8.63 -14.42
N LEU A 236 -11.70 9.19 -13.81
CA LEU A 236 -11.61 10.63 -13.54
C LEU A 236 -11.48 11.43 -14.84
N SER A 237 -10.96 10.84 -15.91
CA SER A 237 -10.84 11.54 -17.19
C SER A 237 -12.12 11.55 -18.01
N ASP A 238 -12.85 10.44 -18.06
CA ASP A 238 -14.00 10.27 -18.96
C ASP A 238 -15.20 11.15 -18.57
N GLY A 239 -15.36 11.48 -17.29
CA GLY A 239 -16.42 12.37 -16.82
C GLY A 239 -16.12 13.87 -16.94
N ALA A 240 -15.06 14.27 -17.65
CA ALA A 240 -14.73 15.67 -17.93
C ALA A 240 -15.38 16.20 -19.23
N SER A 241 -16.43 15.50 -19.71
CA SER A 241 -17.20 15.80 -20.92
C SER A 241 -18.28 16.85 -20.66
#